data_AF-A0A359IK59-F1
#
_entry.id   AF-A0A359IK59-F1
#
_cell.length_a   1.000
_cell.length_b   1.000
_cell.length_c   1.000
_cell.angle_alpha   90.00
_cell.angle_beta   90.00
_cell.angle_gamma   90.00
#
_symmetry.space_group_name_H-M   'P 1'
#
loop_
_entity.id
_entity.type
_entity.pdbx_description
1 polymer ?
#
loop_
_entity_poly.entity_id
_entity_poly.type
_entity_poly.pdbx_seq_one_letter_code
_entity_poly.pdbx_strand_id
1 'polypeptide(L)'
;MSWRIETLIINRLSLKEEHDLESDDYNNLLIIEKKAKELYELRILSTLEAKILNSFSNGSTLIDISKEIPLSKETIILFFRRACEKIAFCLGGEFTDFGTVDDLVDKYSLTEEQTNNLITYMNSEYKHKLSRIKNK
;
A
#
# COMPACT_ATOMS: atom_id res chain seq x y z
N MET A 1 9.87 1.39 1.01
CA MET A 1 9.04 2.59 0.84
C MET A 1 8.06 2.32 -0.31
N SER A 2 6.76 2.21 0.01
CA SER A 2 5.70 1.63 -0.84
C SER A 2 4.31 2.27 -0.57
N TRP A 3 4.28 3.57 -0.31
CA TRP A 3 3.11 4.33 0.12
C TRP A 3 1.91 4.17 -0.81
N ARG A 4 2.15 4.16 -2.13
CA ARG A 4 1.11 4.02 -3.15
C ARG A 4 0.39 2.68 -3.01
N ILE A 5 1.16 1.60 -2.89
CA ILE A 5 0.63 0.24 -2.71
C ILE A 5 -0.14 0.11 -1.40
N GLU A 6 0.43 0.59 -0.29
CA GLU A 6 -0.22 0.55 1.02
C GLU A 6 -1.58 1.26 0.98
N THR A 7 -1.64 2.42 0.33
CA THR A 7 -2.86 3.22 0.21
C THR A 7 -3.92 2.53 -0.62
N LEU A 8 -3.55 1.97 -1.77
CA LEU A 8 -4.50 1.27 -2.65
C LEU A 8 -5.08 0.02 -1.96
N ILE A 9 -4.26 -0.75 -1.26
CA ILE A 9 -4.73 -1.95 -0.54
C ILE A 9 -5.70 -1.57 0.59
N ILE A 10 -5.37 -0.57 1.41
CA ILE A 10 -6.21 -0.15 2.54
C ILE A 10 -7.56 0.42 2.04
N ASN A 11 -7.55 1.13 0.91
CA ASN A 11 -8.74 1.78 0.36
C ASN A 11 -9.51 0.89 -0.63
N ARG A 12 -9.15 -0.39 -0.76
CA ARG A 12 -9.72 -1.30 -1.75
C ARG A 12 -11.24 -1.31 -1.76
N LEU A 13 -11.89 -1.37 -0.60
CA LEU A 13 -13.35 -1.45 -0.52
C LEU A 13 -14.00 -0.20 -1.13
N SER A 14 -13.48 0.99 -0.80
CA SER A 14 -13.95 2.25 -1.35
C SER A 14 -13.74 2.33 -2.86
N LEU A 15 -12.55 1.93 -3.35
CA LEU A 15 -12.24 1.91 -4.79
C LEU A 15 -13.16 0.96 -5.57
N LYS A 16 -13.61 -0.13 -4.95
CA LYS A 16 -14.51 -1.10 -5.58
C LYS A 16 -15.95 -0.60 -5.65
N GLU A 17 -16.39 0.17 -4.66
CA GLU A 17 -17.74 0.76 -4.60
C GLU A 17 -17.92 1.92 -5.58
N GLU A 18 -16.85 2.65 -5.91
CA GLU A 18 -16.89 3.75 -6.87
C GLU A 18 -17.21 3.28 -8.31
N HIS A 19 -17.10 1.97 -8.61
CA HIS A 19 -17.50 1.33 -9.88
C HIS A 19 -16.94 1.94 -11.17
N ASP A 20 -15.98 2.86 -11.08
CA ASP A 20 -15.29 3.45 -12.22
C ASP A 20 -14.15 2.53 -12.65
N LEU A 21 -14.44 1.64 -13.60
CA LEU A 21 -13.46 0.72 -14.19
C LEU A 21 -12.35 1.46 -14.96
N GLU A 22 -12.53 2.74 -15.28
CA GLU A 22 -11.53 3.59 -15.93
C GLU A 22 -10.63 4.32 -14.93
N SER A 23 -10.89 4.16 -13.63
CA SER A 23 -10.03 4.72 -12.58
C SER A 23 -8.63 4.08 -12.63
N ASP A 24 -7.62 4.91 -12.86
CA ASP A 24 -6.19 4.54 -12.77
C ASP A 24 -5.89 3.84 -11.43
N ASP A 25 -6.54 4.25 -10.34
CA ASP A 25 -6.35 3.68 -9.01
C ASP A 25 -6.91 2.25 -8.91
N TYR A 26 -8.08 1.99 -9.50
CA TYR A 26 -8.67 0.66 -9.52
C TYR A 26 -7.85 -0.30 -10.39
N ASN A 27 -7.42 0.15 -11.57
CA ASN A 27 -6.55 -0.63 -12.45
C ASN A 27 -5.20 -0.95 -11.78
N ASN A 28 -4.59 0.04 -11.12
CA ASN A 28 -3.37 -0.14 -10.35
C ASN A 28 -3.55 -1.12 -9.19
N LEU A 29 -4.69 -1.10 -8.50
CA LEU A 29 -5.02 -2.07 -7.47
C LEU A 29 -5.09 -3.50 -8.03
N LEU A 30 -5.72 -3.72 -9.19
CA LEU A 30 -5.78 -5.05 -9.82
C LEU A 30 -4.39 -5.58 -10.19
N ILE A 31 -3.49 -4.70 -10.67
CA ILE A 31 -2.10 -5.04 -10.96
C ILE A 31 -1.38 -5.47 -9.68
N ILE A 32 -1.57 -4.72 -8.58
CA ILE A 32 -1.01 -5.04 -7.26
C ILE A 32 -1.52 -6.39 -6.75
N GLU A 33 -2.82 -6.66 -6.84
CA GLU A 33 -3.41 -7.92 -6.39
C GLU A 33 -2.87 -9.11 -7.19
N LYS A 34 -2.77 -8.97 -8.51
CA LYS A 34 -2.17 -9.98 -9.38
C LYS A 34 -0.73 -10.24 -8.97
N LYS A 35 0.07 -9.18 -8.77
CA LYS A 35 1.47 -9.34 -8.38
C LYS A 35 1.62 -9.97 -6.99
N ALA A 36 0.78 -9.59 -6.02
CA ALA A 36 0.78 -10.20 -4.70
C ALA A 36 0.53 -11.71 -4.77
N LYS A 37 -0.41 -12.14 -5.61
CA LYS A 37 -0.68 -13.56 -5.86
C LYS A 37 0.53 -14.28 -6.47
N GLU A 38 1.15 -13.72 -7.51
CA GLU A 38 2.36 -14.28 -8.13
C GLU A 38 3.51 -14.42 -7.12
N LEU A 39 3.76 -13.40 -6.29
CA LEU A 39 4.82 -13.43 -5.29
C LEU A 39 4.55 -14.45 -4.17
N TYR A 40 3.29 -14.70 -3.84
CA TYR A 40 2.91 -15.78 -2.92
C TYR A 40 3.16 -17.16 -3.54
N GLU A 41 2.77 -17.37 -4.80
CA GLU A 41 3.01 -18.63 -5.53
C GLU A 41 4.51 -18.94 -5.67
N LEU A 42 5.33 -17.90 -5.90
CA LEU A 42 6.79 -17.99 -5.95
C LEU A 42 7.46 -18.10 -4.56
N ARG A 43 6.68 -18.11 -3.48
CA ARG A 43 7.16 -18.14 -2.08
C ARG A 43 8.06 -16.96 -1.68
N ILE A 44 7.95 -15.84 -2.40
CA ILE A 44 8.61 -14.57 -2.05
C ILE A 44 7.83 -13.87 -0.92
N LEU A 45 6.50 -13.93 -0.99
CA LEU A 45 5.63 -13.64 0.16
C LEU A 45 5.43 -14.90 0.98
N SER A 46 5.66 -14.78 2.28
CA SER A 46 5.30 -15.83 3.24
C SER A 46 3.79 -15.94 3.39
N THR A 47 3.31 -17.09 3.87
CA THR A 47 1.89 -17.29 4.22
C THR A 47 1.37 -16.24 5.20
N LEU A 48 2.22 -15.83 6.16
CA LEU A 48 1.86 -14.81 7.14
C LEU A 48 1.69 -13.44 6.48
N GLU A 49 2.63 -13.03 5.63
CA GLU A 49 2.55 -11.76 4.88
C GLU A 49 1.33 -11.74 3.97
N ALA A 50 1.07 -12.82 3.24
CA ALA A 50 -0.10 -12.94 2.36
C ALA A 50 -1.41 -12.88 3.16
N LYS A 51 -1.48 -13.53 4.33
CA LYS A 51 -2.66 -13.46 5.22
C LYS A 51 -2.91 -12.04 5.70
N ILE A 52 -1.88 -11.35 6.19
CA ILE A 52 -1.98 -9.95 6.66
C ILE A 52 -2.41 -9.02 5.52
N LEU A 53 -1.81 -9.16 4.34
CA LEU A 53 -2.14 -8.35 3.17
C LEU A 53 -3.59 -8.55 2.73
N ASN A 54 -4.08 -9.79 2.72
CA ASN A 54 -5.47 -10.12 2.43
C ASN A 54 -6.43 -9.55 3.48
N SER A 55 -6.09 -9.61 4.78
CA SER A 55 -6.94 -9.02 5.82
C SER A 55 -7.10 -7.51 5.65
N PHE A 56 -6.00 -6.77 5.39
CA PHE A 56 -6.09 -5.33 5.10
C PHE A 56 -6.90 -5.03 3.83
N SER A 57 -6.67 -5.81 2.77
CA SER A 57 -7.40 -5.70 1.50
C SER A 57 -8.92 -5.90 1.67
N ASN A 58 -9.32 -6.74 2.63
CA ASN A 58 -10.72 -6.98 2.97
C ASN A 58 -11.29 -5.98 4.00
N GLY A 59 -10.55 -4.93 4.34
CA GLY A 59 -11.00 -3.87 5.25
C GLY A 59 -10.91 -4.22 6.73
N SER A 60 -10.22 -5.31 7.11
CA SER A 60 -10.01 -5.64 8.53
C SER A 60 -9.19 -4.55 9.22
N THR A 61 -9.57 -4.21 10.45
CA THR A 61 -8.77 -3.29 11.27
C THR A 61 -7.56 -3.99 11.85
N LEU A 62 -6.57 -3.23 12.33
CA LEU A 62 -5.44 -3.83 13.04
C LEU A 62 -5.86 -4.62 14.28
N ILE A 63 -6.90 -4.17 14.97
CA ILE A 63 -7.45 -4.88 16.13
C ILE A 63 -7.95 -6.26 15.70
N ASP A 64 -8.71 -6.32 14.61
CA ASP A 64 -9.24 -7.59 14.09
C ASP A 64 -8.12 -8.54 13.68
N ILE A 65 -7.13 -8.02 12.95
CA ILE A 65 -5.98 -8.81 12.51
C ILE A 65 -5.18 -9.33 13.72
N SER A 66 -5.00 -8.52 14.76
CA SER A 66 -4.27 -8.94 15.98
C SER A 66 -5.00 -9.99 16.82
N LYS A 67 -6.32 -10.10 16.68
CA LYS A 67 -7.11 -11.18 17.31
C LYS A 67 -6.98 -12.49 16.54
N GLU A 68 -6.89 -12.43 15.21
CA GLU A 68 -6.78 -13.61 14.33
C GLU A 68 -5.34 -14.12 14.15
N ILE A 69 -4.38 -13.22 14.28
CA ILE A 69 -2.96 -13.46 14.10
C ILE A 69 -2.29 -13.01 15.41
N PRO A 70 -1.81 -13.93 16.26
CA PRO A 70 -1.34 -13.64 17.61
C PRO A 70 0.04 -12.96 17.58
N LEU A 71 0.08 -11.75 17.05
CA LEU A 71 1.24 -10.88 16.90
C LEU A 71 0.88 -9.48 17.39
N SER A 72 1.89 -8.72 17.81
CA SER A 72 1.67 -7.32 18.16
C SER A 72 1.26 -6.50 16.93
N LYS A 73 0.52 -5.42 17.16
CA LYS A 73 0.13 -4.44 16.13
C LYS A 73 1.34 -3.95 15.33
N GLU A 74 2.44 -3.66 16.01
CA GLU A 74 3.71 -3.22 15.41
C GLU A 74 4.29 -4.28 14.47
N THR A 75 4.22 -5.54 14.87
CA THR A 75 4.72 -6.67 14.08
C THR A 75 3.85 -6.88 12.84
N ILE A 76 2.53 -6.77 12.97
CA ILE A 76 1.59 -6.87 11.84
C ILE A 76 1.87 -5.77 10.81
N ILE A 77 2.03 -4.52 11.26
CA ILE A 77 2.41 -3.38 10.40
C ILE A 77 3.73 -3.67 9.69
N LEU A 78 4.74 -4.19 10.40
CA LEU A 78 6.05 -4.49 9.83
C LEU A 78 5.93 -5.54 8.70
N PHE A 79 5.17 -6.62 8.91
CA PHE A 79 4.95 -7.63 7.89
C PHE A 79 4.14 -7.10 6.71
N PHE A 80 3.11 -6.31 6.96
CA PHE A 80 2.33 -5.66 5.91
C PHE A 80 3.22 -4.79 5.01
N ARG A 81 4.07 -3.96 5.61
CA ARG A 81 5.00 -3.09 4.89
C ARG A 81 6.01 -3.87 4.08
N ARG A 82 6.63 -4.89 4.67
CA ARG A 82 7.56 -5.76 3.95
C ARG A 82 6.89 -6.43 2.75
N ALA A 83 5.63 -6.83 2.87
CA ALA A 83 4.87 -7.37 1.75
C ALA A 83 4.67 -6.31 0.65
N CYS A 84 4.25 -5.09 1.01
CA CYS A 84 4.07 -3.99 0.07
C CYS A 84 5.38 -3.58 -0.61
N GLU A 85 6.50 -3.55 0.12
CA GLU A 85 7.82 -3.25 -0.42
C GLU A 85 8.29 -4.30 -1.43
N LYS A 86 8.04 -5.59 -1.16
CA LYS A 86 8.34 -6.66 -2.13
C LYS A 86 7.52 -6.49 -3.40
N ILE A 87 6.25 -6.13 -3.29
CA ILE A 87 5.38 -5.89 -4.45
C ILE A 87 5.88 -4.66 -5.23
N ALA A 88 6.15 -3.55 -4.55
CA ALA A 88 6.66 -2.31 -5.14
C ALA A 88 7.98 -2.54 -5.88
N PHE A 89 8.91 -3.26 -5.25
CA PHE A 89 10.20 -3.61 -5.86
C PHE A 89 10.02 -4.43 -7.15
N CYS A 90 9.08 -5.36 -7.17
CA CYS A 90 8.82 -6.19 -8.36
C CYS A 90 8.05 -5.48 -9.46
N LEU A 91 7.20 -4.50 -9.13
CA LEU A 91 6.47 -3.70 -10.12
C LEU A 91 7.32 -2.56 -10.70
N GLY A 92 8.16 -1.93 -9.87
CA GLY A 92 8.96 -0.76 -10.28
C GLY A 92 8.08 0.45 -10.62
N GLY A 93 8.71 1.47 -11.24
CA GLY A 93 8.03 2.66 -11.77
C GLY A 93 7.11 3.33 -10.74
N GLU A 94 5.92 3.70 -11.20
CA GLU A 94 4.87 4.43 -10.46
C GLU A 94 4.46 3.78 -9.12
N PHE A 95 4.76 2.49 -8.93
CA PHE A 95 4.43 1.74 -7.71
C PHE A 95 5.47 1.88 -6.60
N THR A 96 6.63 2.46 -6.91
CA THR A 96 7.65 2.83 -5.93
C THR A 96 7.46 4.27 -5.49
N ASP A 97 7.86 4.63 -4.26
CA ASP A 97 7.67 6.02 -3.80
C ASP A 97 8.40 7.04 -4.68
N PHE A 98 9.57 6.68 -5.23
CA PHE A 98 10.29 7.53 -6.18
C PHE A 98 9.55 7.66 -7.51
N GLY A 99 9.13 6.55 -8.11
CA GLY A 99 8.39 6.61 -9.36
C GLY A 99 7.01 7.26 -9.21
N THR A 100 6.33 7.13 -8.07
CA THR A 100 5.12 7.92 -7.77
C THR A 100 5.41 9.41 -7.78
N VAL A 101 6.54 9.84 -7.19
CA VAL A 101 6.93 11.25 -7.20
C VAL A 101 7.27 11.71 -8.61
N ASP A 102 8.09 10.96 -9.34
CA ASP A 102 8.48 11.27 -10.71
C ASP A 102 7.25 11.41 -11.62
N ASP A 103 6.33 10.46 -11.56
CA ASP A 103 5.08 10.50 -12.34
C ASP A 103 4.22 11.72 -12.02
N LEU A 104 4.12 12.12 -10.75
CA LEU A 104 3.37 13.31 -10.35
C LEU A 104 4.07 14.60 -10.77
N VAL A 105 5.40 14.64 -10.70
CA VAL A 105 6.20 15.75 -11.20
C VAL A 105 5.98 15.93 -12.69
N ASP A 106 6.04 14.85 -13.46
CA ASP A 106 5.85 14.88 -14.91
C ASP A 106 4.40 15.24 -15.28
N LYS A 107 3.41 14.60 -14.65
CA LYS A 107 1.98 14.79 -14.93
C LYS A 107 1.50 16.21 -14.64
N TYR A 108 2.02 16.84 -13.59
CA TYR A 108 1.58 18.16 -13.15
C TYR A 108 2.61 19.26 -13.34
N SER A 109 3.78 18.95 -13.93
CA SER A 109 4.90 19.89 -14.11
C SER A 109 5.27 20.60 -12.80
N LEU A 110 5.44 19.83 -11.72
CA LEU A 110 5.67 20.37 -10.39
C LEU A 110 7.01 21.10 -10.29
N THR A 111 7.05 22.19 -9.53
CA THR A 111 8.30 22.87 -9.17
C THR A 111 9.09 22.08 -8.12
N GLU A 112 10.37 22.40 -7.93
CA GLU A 112 11.20 21.81 -6.89
C GLU A 112 10.59 22.00 -5.48
N GLU A 113 10.05 23.19 -5.19
CA GLU A 113 9.37 23.46 -3.92
C GLU A 113 8.13 22.58 -3.73
N GLN A 114 7.29 22.44 -4.77
CA GLN A 114 6.10 21.58 -4.73
C GLN A 114 6.47 20.11 -4.57
N THR A 115 7.55 19.67 -5.23
CA THR A 115 8.07 18.31 -5.12
C THR A 115 8.55 18.01 -3.70
N ASN A 116 9.29 18.93 -3.08
CA ASN A 116 9.74 18.78 -1.69
C ASN A 116 8.56 18.76 -0.70
N ASN A 117 7.52 19.57 -0.94
CA ASN A 117 6.29 19.56 -0.16
C ASN A 117 5.54 18.22 -0.32
N LEU A 118 5.46 17.68 -1.53
CA LEU A 118 4.86 16.37 -1.80
C LEU A 118 5.60 15.25 -1.07
N ILE A 119 6.93 15.19 -1.16
CA ILE A 119 7.75 14.20 -0.45
C ILE A 119 7.54 14.32 1.07
N THR A 120 7.49 15.54 1.61
CA THR A 120 7.22 15.79 3.03
C THR A 120 5.81 15.33 3.41
N TYR A 121 4.81 15.60 2.56
CA TYR A 121 3.45 15.13 2.76
C TYR A 121 3.37 13.60 2.77
N MET A 122 3.92 12.92 1.76
CA MET A 122 3.96 11.45 1.68
C MET A 122 4.62 10.85 2.93
N ASN A 123 5.75 11.42 3.38
CA ASN A 123 6.44 11.00 4.60
C ASN A 123 5.67 11.28 5.90
N SER A 124 4.87 12.35 5.94
CA SER A 124 4.08 12.73 7.13
C SER A 124 2.75 11.98 7.22
N GLU A 125 2.03 11.79 6.11
CA GLU A 125 0.88 10.89 6.00
C GLU A 125 1.28 9.45 6.34
N TYR A 126 2.49 9.03 5.95
CA TYR A 126 3.05 7.74 6.35
C TYR A 126 3.13 7.58 7.87
N LYS A 127 3.43 8.67 8.61
CA LYS A 127 3.43 8.68 10.09
C LYS A 127 2.01 8.78 10.69
N HIS A 128 1.09 9.50 10.04
CA HIS A 128 -0.28 9.69 10.54
C HIS A 128 -1.21 8.49 10.27
N LYS A 129 -1.11 7.81 9.12
CA LYS A 129 -1.86 6.56 8.89
C LYS A 129 -1.47 5.49 9.91
N LEU A 130 -0.19 5.39 10.27
CA LEU A 130 0.27 4.50 11.35
C LEU A 130 -0.39 4.79 12.70
N SER A 131 -0.58 6.06 13.07
CA SER A 131 -1.20 6.42 14.35
C SER A 131 -2.71 6.20 14.34
N ARG A 132 -3.38 6.36 13.20
CA ARG A 132 -4.80 6.01 13.02
C ARG A 132 -5.05 4.51 13.08
N ILE A 133 -4.13 3.72 12.54
CA ILE A 133 -4.17 2.26 12.61
C ILE A 133 -3.85 1.76 14.05
N LYS A 134 -3.07 2.52 14.86
CA LYS A 134 -2.86 2.23 16.30
C LYS A 134 -4.11 2.43 17.17
N ASN A 135 -4.97 3.40 16.80
CA ASN A 135 -6.06 3.92 17.64
C ASN A 135 -7.48 3.53 17.19
N LYS A 136 -7.61 2.76 16.11
CA LYS A 136 -8.82 2.01 15.73
C LYS A 136 -8.52 0.51 15.77
#